data_AF-A0A8S3YUJ4-F1
#
_entry.id   AF-A0A8S3YUJ4-F1
#
_cell.length_a   1.000
_cell.length_b   1.000
_cell.length_c   1.000
_cell.angle_alpha   90.00
_cell.angle_beta   90.00
_cell.angle_gamma   90.00
#
_symmetry.space_group_name_H-M   'P 1'
#
loop_
_entity.id
_entity.type
_entity.pdbx_description
1 polymer ?
#
loop_
_entity_poly.entity_id
_entity_poly.type
_entity_poly.pdbx_seq_one_letter_code
_entity_poly.pdbx_strand_id
1 'polypeptide(L)' 'VTHNISLSDDTPVKQPYRRIPLAFYREVQDHLQGLSEKQIIRESSSPWASPIVLVRKKDGTLRLC' A
#
# COMPACT_ATOMS: atom_id res chain seq x y z
N VAL A 1 -4.22 -20.65 3.60
CA VAL A 1 -4.81 -20.07 4.83
C VAL A 1 -5.57 -18.83 4.41
N THR A 2 -6.84 -18.71 4.77
CA THR A 2 -7.68 -17.54 4.44
C THR A 2 -7.83 -16.70 5.70
N HIS A 3 -7.57 -15.40 5.61
CA HIS A 3 -7.78 -14.45 6.70
C HIS A 3 -9.12 -13.74 6.50
N ASN A 4 -9.94 -13.69 7.55
CA ASN A 4 -11.21 -12.95 7.55
C ASN A 4 -11.10 -11.75 8.50
N ILE A 5 -11.68 -10.62 8.10
CA ILE A 5 -11.70 -9.38 8.88
C ILE A 5 -13.16 -9.05 9.20
N SER A 6 -13.53 -9.09 10.48
CA SER A 6 -14.86 -8.68 10.95
C SER A 6 -14.91 -7.19 11.21
N LEU A 7 -15.84 -6.48 10.57
CA LEU A 7 -16.05 -5.04 10.76
C LEU A 7 -17.03 -4.77 11.89
N SER A 8 -16.90 -3.63 12.58
CA SER A 8 -17.90 -3.15 13.55
C SER A 8 -19.12 -2.53 12.89
N ASP A 9 -18.91 -1.90 11.73
CA ASP A 9 -19.92 -1.23 10.91
C ASP A 9 -19.48 -1.16 9.45
N ASP A 10 -20.39 -0.80 8.55
CA ASP A 10 -20.19 -0.78 7.10
C ASP A 10 -19.69 0.58 6.57
N THR A 11 -19.33 1.52 7.44
CA THR A 11 -18.87 2.85 7.02
C THR A 11 -17.44 2.77 6.47
N PRO A 12 -17.18 3.18 5.21
CA PRO A 12 -15.84 3.09 4.66
C PRO A 12 -14.85 4.08 5.28
N VAL A 13 -13.70 3.57 5.72
CA VAL A 13 -12.53 4.41 5.97
C VAL A 13 -11.88 4.74 4.63
N LYS A 14 -11.96 6.00 4.22
CA LYS A 14 -11.35 6.50 3.00
C LYS A 14 -10.50 7.72 3.29
N GLN A 15 -9.19 7.57 3.19
CA GLN A 15 -8.22 8.62 3.42
C GLN A 15 -7.48 8.97 2.12
N PRO A 16 -7.21 10.26 1.85
CA PRO A 16 -6.44 10.66 0.67
C PRO A 16 -5.00 10.15 0.76
N TYR A 17 -4.39 9.89 -0.39
CA TYR A 17 -2.99 9.47 -0.44
C TYR A 17 -2.04 10.57 0.05
N ARG A 18 -0.91 10.16 0.63
CA ARG A 18 0.15 11.09 1.02
C ARG A 18 1.03 11.40 -0.17
N ARG A 19 1.48 12.65 -0.30
CA ARG A 19 2.40 13.05 -1.36
C ARG A 19 3.70 12.25 -1.24
N ILE A 20 4.06 11.57 -2.32
CA ILE A 20 5.34 10.89 -2.45
C ILE A 20 6.38 11.91 -2.94
N PRO A 21 7.59 11.97 -2.37
CA PRO A 21 8.68 12.76 -2.95
C PRO A 21 9.15 12.17 -4.28
N LEU A 22 9.44 13.01 -5.28
CA LEU A 22 9.85 12.58 -6.63
C LEU A 22 10.99 11.57 -6.64
N ALA A 23 11.96 11.71 -5.72
CA ALA A 23 13.09 10.79 -5.59
C ALA A 23 12.69 9.33 -5.32
N PHE A 24 11.52 9.08 -4.73
CA PHE A 24 11.06 7.74 -4.38
C PHE A 24 10.03 7.15 -5.34
N TYR A 25 9.51 7.91 -6.32
CA TYR A 25 8.42 7.44 -7.19
C TYR A 25 8.77 6.14 -7.91
N ARG A 26 9.96 6.07 -8.48
CA ARG A 26 10.42 4.88 -9.21
C ARG A 26 10.55 3.68 -8.28
N GLU A 27 11.19 3.84 -7.13
CA GLU A 27 11.36 2.76 -6.15
C GLU A 27 10.01 2.25 -5.62
N VAL A 28 9.04 3.15 -5.41
CA VAL A 28 7.67 2.78 -5.01
C VAL A 28 6.95 2.02 -6.14
N GLN A 29 7.04 2.51 -7.38
CA GLN A 29 6.40 1.88 -8.52
C GLN A 29 6.95 0.47 -8.78
N ASP A 30 8.28 0.31 -8.76
CA ASP A 30 8.94 -0.98 -8.91
C ASP A 30 8.52 -1.96 -7.79
N HIS A 31 8.40 -1.45 -6.55
CA HIS A 31 7.95 -2.26 -5.42
C HIS A 31 6.49 -2.72 -5.57
N LEU A 32 5.58 -1.82 -5.95
CA LEU A 32 4.17 -2.15 -6.18
C LEU A 32 4.00 -3.13 -7.34
N GLN A 33 4.76 -2.94 -8.43
CA GLN A 33 4.77 -3.87 -9.56
C GLN A 33 5.22 -5.26 -9.14
N GLY A 34 6.33 -5.36 -8.40
CA GLY A 34 6.81 -6.65 -7.89
C GLY A 34 5.81 -7.36 -6.95
N LEU A 35 5.03 -6.61 -6.15
CA LEU A 35 3.97 -7.18 -5.32
C LEU A 35 2.79 -7.68 -6.17
N SER A 36 2.44 -6.94 -7.23
CA SER A 36 1.38 -7.32 -8.17
C SER A 36 1.76 -8.56 -8.98
N GLU A 37 3.00 -8.62 -9.50
CA GLU A 37 3.51 -9.78 -10.25
C GLU A 37 3.52 -11.05 -9.40
N LYS A 38 3.86 -10.92 -8.11
CA LYS A 38 3.81 -12.02 -7.13
C LYS A 38 2.39 -12.36 -6.65
N GLN A 39 1.36 -11.69 -7.16
CA GLN A 39 -0.05 -11.88 -6.79
C GLN A 39 -0.31 -11.65 -5.28
N ILE A 40 0.51 -10.80 -4.63
CA ILE A 40 0.31 -10.42 -3.23
C ILE A 40 -0.75 -9.31 -3.13
N ILE A 41 -0.77 -8.40 -4.11
CA ILE A 41 -1.78 -7.34 -4.24
C ILE A 41 -2.43 -7.39 -5.63
N ARG A 42 -3.53 -6.65 -5.79
CA ARG A 42 -4.24 -6.45 -7.06
C ARG A 42 -4.85 -5.06 -7.11
N GLU A 43 -5.16 -4.59 -8.33
CA GLU A 43 -5.95 -3.39 -8.51
C GLU A 43 -7.34 -3.55 -7.86
N SER A 44 -7.85 -2.46 -7.31
CA SER A 44 -9.10 -2.45 -6.53
C SER A 44 -9.86 -1.15 -6.76
N SER A 45 -11.18 -1.27 -6.87
CA SER A 45 -12.15 -0.16 -6.92
C SER A 45 -12.95 -0.03 -5.62
N SER A 46 -12.41 -0.57 -4.52
CA SER A 46 -13.00 -0.55 -3.17
C SER A 46 -13.29 0.87 -2.67
N PRO A 47 -14.40 1.09 -1.93
CA PRO A 47 -14.65 2.35 -1.25
C PRO A 47 -13.75 2.58 -0.03
N TRP A 48 -13.11 1.53 0.51
CA TRP A 48 -12.09 1.62 1.57
C TRP A 48 -10.71 1.91 1.00
N ALA A 49 -9.98 2.87 1.60
CA ALA A 49 -8.61 3.21 1.24
C ALA A 49 -7.82 3.81 2.41
N SER A 50 -6.61 3.31 2.62
CA SER A 50 -5.64 3.80 3.60
C SER A 50 -4.35 4.25 2.89
N PRO A 51 -3.73 5.37 3.29
CA PRO A 51 -2.52 5.88 2.63
C PRO A 51 -1.29 5.07 3.03
N ILE A 52 -0.37 4.89 2.08
CA ILE A 52 0.92 4.26 2.31
C ILE A 52 1.90 5.25 2.96
N VAL A 53 2.75 4.75 3.85
CA VAL A 53 3.88 5.47 4.43
C VAL A 53 5.20 4.89 3.92
N LEU A 54 6.12 5.76 3.52
CA LEU A 54 7.44 5.38 3.04
C LEU A 54 8.45 5.44 4.18
N VAL A 55 9.15 4.32 4.42
CA VAL A 55 10.16 4.23 5.49
C VAL A 55 11.47 3.73 4.89
N ARG A 56 12.57 4.45 5.14
CA ARG A 56 13.91 3.97 4.83
C ARG A 56 14.39 3.06 5.96
N LYS A 57 14.73 1.81 5.63
CA LYS A 57 15.35 0.88 6.59
C LYS A 57 16.82 1.22 6.79
N LYS A 58 17.41 0.66 7.85
CA LYS A 58 18.85 0.79 8.16
C LYS A 58 19.75 0.22 7.06
N ASP A 59 19.29 -0.81 6.34
CA ASP A 59 19.98 -1.42 5.20
C ASP A 59 19.90 -0.57 3.91
N GLY A 60 19.24 0.59 3.98
CA GLY A 60 19.08 1.48 2.83
C GLY A 60 17.99 1.05 1.86
N THR A 61 17.15 0.05 2.18
CA THR A 61 15.99 -0.30 1.34
C THR A 61 14.75 0.51 1.73
N LEU A 62 13.86 0.77 0.77
CA LEU A 62 12.55 1.36 1.04
C LEU A 62 11.53 0.29 1.48
N ARG A 63 10.76 0.58 2.52
CA ARG A 63 9.61 -0.21 2.96
C ARG A 63 8.34 0.62 2.81
N LEU A 64 7.33 0.03 2.17
CA LEU A 64 5.95 0.51 2.20
C LEU A 64 5.30 0.01 3.50
N CYS A 65 4.72 0.92 4.28
CA CYS A 65 4.00 0.64 5.52
C CYS A 65 2.54 1.08 5.42
#